data_AF-A0A9P6HB66-F1
#
_entry.id   AF-A0A9P6HB66-F1
#
_cell.length_a   1.000
_cell.length_b   1.000
_cell.length_c   1.000
_cell.angle_alpha   90.00
_cell.angle_beta   90.00
_cell.angle_gamma   90.00
#
_symmetry.space_group_name_H-M   'P 1'
#
loop_
_entity.id
_entity.type
_entity.pdbx_description
1 polymer ?
#
loop_
_entity_poly.entity_id
_entity_poly.type
_entity_poly.pdbx_seq_one_letter_code
_entity_poly.pdbx_strand_id
1 'polypeptide(L)'
;GNFLPPNSPPAPPPQKADDDWTPFKSRAGFELAEVLYLKANLSQSLINHILDLWTATLIPHGDLPPLINHQDLLTRINAIKLGSVPWKSYTTQYQWLRPDAGPVPEWMKTEYHFWYRDPRKIIHHLLANPEFASGIDYAPHRDFKVLNRRSVPGNGSTGSTASCESRCRRALNKRPEGTVSHQ
;
A
#
# COMPACT_ATOMS: atom_id res chain seq x y z
N GLY A 1 -5.05 15.53 -29.33
CA GLY A 1 -5.17 15.93 -27.91
C GLY A 1 -4.87 17.40 -27.83
N ASN A 2 -5.71 18.17 -27.14
CA ASN A 2 -5.50 19.61 -27.01
C ASN A 2 -4.55 19.88 -25.85
N PHE A 3 -3.45 20.58 -26.12
CA PHE A 3 -2.51 20.99 -25.09
C PHE A 3 -3.16 22.05 -24.20
N LEU A 4 -3.01 21.90 -22.88
CA LEU A 4 -3.41 22.93 -21.94
C LEU A 4 -2.40 24.10 -21.98
N PRO A 5 -2.84 25.34 -21.69
CA PRO A 5 -1.95 26.49 -21.57
C PRO A 5 -0.85 26.24 -20.53
N PRO A 6 0.35 26.85 -20.69
CA PRO A 6 1.37 26.82 -19.66
C PRO A 6 0.80 27.30 -18.32
N ASN A 7 1.11 26.58 -17.23
CA ASN A 7 0.68 26.87 -15.86
C ASN A 7 -0.83 26.70 -15.56
N SER A 8 -1.60 26.00 -16.40
CA SER A 8 -2.97 25.63 -16.05
C SER A 8 -2.98 24.75 -14.78
N PRO A 9 -3.74 25.09 -13.73
CA PRO A 9 -3.81 24.29 -12.52
C PRO A 9 -4.37 22.89 -12.84
N PRO A 10 -3.92 21.84 -12.13
CA PRO A 10 -4.50 20.51 -12.30
C PRO A 10 -6.00 20.57 -11.99
N ALA A 11 -6.80 19.83 -12.75
CA ALA A 11 -8.22 19.72 -12.47
C ALA A 11 -8.42 19.26 -11.02
N PRO A 12 -9.35 19.88 -10.27
CA PRO A 12 -9.60 19.45 -8.90
C PRO A 12 -9.99 17.97 -8.91
N PRO A 13 -9.43 17.16 -8.00
CA PRO A 13 -9.84 15.77 -7.89
C PRO A 13 -11.35 15.70 -7.62
N PRO A 14 -12.04 14.66 -8.11
CA PRO A 14 -13.45 14.47 -7.79
C PRO A 14 -13.59 14.44 -6.26
N GLN A 15 -14.37 15.38 -5.71
CA GLN A 15 -14.66 15.42 -4.29
C GLN A 15 -15.38 14.13 -3.91
N LYS A 16 -14.74 13.31 -3.08
CA LYS A 16 -15.43 12.24 -2.36
C LYS A 16 -16.32 12.91 -1.32
N ALA A 17 -17.55 12.43 -1.15
CA ALA A 17 -18.37 12.86 -0.03
C ALA A 17 -17.65 12.49 1.28
N ASP A 18 -17.68 13.36 2.29
CA ASP A 18 -16.99 13.14 3.57
C ASP A 18 -17.46 11.87 4.30
N ASP A 19 -18.67 11.40 3.99
CA ASP A 19 -19.27 10.16 4.54
C ASP A 19 -19.14 8.93 3.61
N ASP A 20 -18.39 9.01 2.51
CA ASP A 20 -18.19 7.87 1.61
C ASP A 20 -17.13 6.88 2.13
N TRP A 21 -17.56 6.01 3.04
CA TRP A 21 -16.77 4.91 3.61
C TRP A 21 -16.69 3.67 2.70
N THR A 22 -17.17 3.72 1.45
CA THR A 22 -17.15 2.56 0.56
C THR A 22 -15.72 2.01 0.40
N PRO A 23 -15.54 0.67 0.52
CA PRO A 23 -16.56 -0.40 0.53
C PRO A 23 -17.09 -0.79 1.93
N PHE A 24 -16.74 -0.06 2.98
CA PHE A 24 -17.25 -0.30 4.33
C PHE A 24 -18.63 0.33 4.52
N LYS A 25 -19.47 -0.33 5.34
CA LYS A 25 -20.82 0.14 5.66
C LYS A 25 -20.84 1.33 6.62
N SER A 26 -19.75 1.56 7.34
CA SER A 26 -19.64 2.62 8.34
C SER A 26 -18.18 2.96 8.61
N ARG A 27 -17.94 4.16 9.15
CA ARG A 27 -16.65 4.59 9.69
C ARG A 27 -16.07 3.59 10.69
N ALA A 28 -16.90 3.11 11.62
CA ALA A 28 -16.49 2.13 12.63
C ALA A 28 -15.96 0.84 11.99
N GLY A 29 -16.58 0.37 10.90
CA GLY A 29 -16.09 -0.80 10.16
C GLY A 29 -14.75 -0.57 9.48
N PHE A 30 -14.50 0.63 8.96
CA PHE A 30 -13.21 1.01 8.36
C PHE A 30 -12.09 1.10 9.40
N GLU A 31 -12.33 1.82 10.52
CA GLU A 31 -11.34 1.95 11.59
C GLU A 31 -11.04 0.60 12.26
N LEU A 32 -12.06 -0.25 12.42
CA LEU A 32 -11.88 -1.62 12.90
C LEU A 32 -10.99 -2.44 11.96
N ALA A 33 -11.22 -2.36 10.65
CA ALA A 33 -10.38 -3.03 9.67
C ALA A 33 -8.92 -2.55 9.73
N GLU A 34 -8.71 -1.23 9.87
CA GLU A 34 -7.37 -0.65 10.06
C GLU A 34 -6.68 -1.21 11.30
N VAL A 35 -7.38 -1.31 12.43
CA VAL A 35 -6.81 -1.86 13.67
C VAL A 35 -6.49 -3.35 13.51
N LEU A 36 -7.45 -4.17 13.07
CA LEU A 36 -7.30 -5.62 13.02
C LEU A 36 -6.27 -6.08 11.98
N TYR A 37 -6.32 -5.49 10.78
CA TYR A 37 -5.50 -5.93 9.64
C TYR A 37 -4.18 -5.17 9.53
N LEU A 38 -4.20 -3.83 9.66
CA LEU A 38 -3.02 -3.01 9.37
C LEU A 38 -2.14 -2.79 10.61
N LYS A 39 -2.74 -2.39 11.73
CA LYS A 39 -2.00 -1.99 12.94
C LYS A 39 -1.59 -3.19 13.80
N ALA A 40 -2.54 -4.05 14.13
CA ALA A 40 -2.32 -5.21 14.99
C ALA A 40 -1.92 -6.47 14.19
N ASN A 41 -2.24 -6.53 12.89
CA ASN A 41 -1.95 -7.66 12.00
C ASN A 41 -2.30 -9.02 12.63
N LEU A 42 -3.54 -9.13 13.11
CA LEU A 42 -4.00 -10.31 13.83
C LEU A 42 -4.17 -11.51 12.91
N SER A 43 -4.05 -12.72 13.46
CA SER A 43 -4.33 -13.95 12.71
C SER A 43 -5.81 -14.03 12.32
N GLN A 44 -6.11 -14.71 11.20
CA GLN A 44 -7.49 -14.89 10.73
C GLN A 44 -8.39 -15.56 11.78
N SER A 45 -7.86 -16.55 12.51
CA SER A 45 -8.58 -17.23 13.59
C SER A 45 -8.92 -16.29 14.75
N LEU A 46 -7.98 -15.43 15.15
CA LEU A 46 -8.19 -14.45 16.21
C LEU A 46 -9.18 -13.36 15.79
N ILE A 47 -9.11 -12.91 14.53
CA ILE A 47 -10.09 -11.98 13.96
C ILE A 47 -11.51 -12.55 14.04
N ASN A 48 -11.70 -13.81 13.64
CA ASN A 48 -13.00 -14.47 13.78
C ASN A 48 -13.44 -14.51 15.24
N HIS A 49 -12.57 -14.95 16.14
CA HIS A 49 -12.91 -15.06 17.56
C HIS A 49 -13.32 -13.72 18.17
N ILE A 50 -12.64 -12.62 17.83
CA ILE A 50 -13.02 -11.27 18.29
C ILE A 50 -14.38 -10.86 17.73
N LEU A 51 -14.62 -11.09 16.43
CA LEU A 51 -15.88 -10.74 15.78
C LEU A 51 -17.05 -11.62 16.26
N ASP A 52 -16.82 -12.88 16.59
CA ASP A 52 -17.80 -13.80 17.17
C ASP A 52 -18.17 -13.36 18.59
N LEU A 53 -17.18 -12.98 19.41
CA LEU A 53 -17.43 -12.41 20.75
C LEU A 53 -18.24 -11.12 20.65
N TRP A 54 -17.89 -10.23 19.72
CA TRP A 54 -18.64 -8.99 19.52
C TRP A 54 -20.07 -9.29 19.05
N THR A 55 -20.25 -10.23 18.13
CA THR A 55 -21.58 -10.69 17.69
C THR A 55 -22.40 -11.18 18.88
N ALA A 56 -21.82 -12.00 19.76
CA ALA A 56 -22.50 -12.49 20.95
C ALA A 56 -23.01 -11.37 21.88
N THR A 57 -22.29 -10.25 21.97
CA THR A 57 -22.75 -9.08 22.74
C THR A 57 -23.88 -8.29 22.07
N LEU A 58 -24.03 -8.41 20.74
CA LEU A 58 -25.04 -7.66 19.96
C LEU A 58 -26.33 -8.44 19.73
N ILE A 59 -26.30 -9.78 19.81
CA ILE A 59 -27.49 -10.64 19.68
C ILE A 59 -28.68 -10.16 20.55
N PRO A 60 -28.49 -9.80 21.84
CA PRO A 60 -29.60 -9.33 22.68
C PRO A 60 -30.24 -8.02 22.21
N HIS A 61 -29.50 -7.22 21.44
CA HIS A 61 -29.93 -5.92 20.94
C HIS A 61 -30.51 -6.00 19.52
N GLY A 62 -30.45 -7.16 18.85
CA GLY A 62 -30.88 -7.32 17.47
C GLY A 62 -29.98 -6.61 16.46
N ASP A 63 -28.79 -6.19 16.88
CA ASP A 63 -27.83 -5.45 16.07
C ASP A 63 -26.80 -6.37 15.40
N LEU A 64 -26.15 -5.87 14.35
CA LEU A 64 -25.10 -6.58 13.61
C LEU A 64 -23.74 -5.89 13.79
N PRO A 65 -22.64 -6.66 13.90
CA PRO A 65 -21.31 -6.08 13.99
C PRO A 65 -20.92 -5.38 12.68
N PRO A 66 -19.99 -4.40 12.71
CA PRO A 66 -19.51 -3.71 11.53
C PRO A 66 -18.84 -4.63 10.49
N LEU A 67 -18.24 -5.73 10.94
CA LEU A 67 -17.61 -6.79 10.15
C LEU A 67 -18.12 -8.14 10.64
N ILE A 68 -18.41 -9.06 9.71
CA ILE A 68 -18.97 -10.38 10.07
C ILE A 68 -17.87 -11.35 10.49
N ASN A 69 -16.81 -11.44 9.69
CA ASN A 69 -15.70 -12.36 9.92
C ASN A 69 -14.45 -11.87 9.16
N HIS A 70 -13.33 -12.61 9.27
CA HIS A 70 -12.11 -12.29 8.53
C HIS A 70 -12.30 -12.27 7.00
N GLN A 71 -13.21 -13.08 6.45
CA GLN A 71 -13.46 -13.14 5.01
C GLN A 71 -14.17 -11.88 4.51
N ASP A 72 -15.15 -11.36 5.26
CA ASP A 72 -15.81 -10.08 5.00
C ASP A 72 -14.78 -8.93 5.06
N LEU A 73 -13.90 -8.94 6.07
CA LEU A 73 -12.78 -7.99 6.17
C LEU A 73 -11.90 -8.02 4.92
N LEU A 74 -11.40 -9.19 4.51
CA LEU A 74 -10.54 -9.31 3.33
C LEU A 74 -11.29 -8.95 2.04
N THR A 75 -12.56 -9.30 1.94
CA THR A 75 -13.40 -8.95 0.78
C THR A 75 -13.54 -7.45 0.65
N ARG A 76 -13.80 -6.74 1.76
CA ARG A 76 -13.86 -5.27 1.76
C ARG A 76 -12.51 -4.65 1.44
N ILE A 77 -11.42 -5.13 2.03
CA ILE A 77 -10.06 -4.65 1.71
C ILE A 77 -9.78 -4.80 0.20
N ASN A 78 -10.08 -5.96 -0.37
CA ASN A 78 -9.88 -6.21 -1.80
C ASN A 78 -10.82 -5.39 -2.70
N ALA A 79 -11.99 -4.97 -2.19
CA ALA A 79 -12.93 -4.12 -2.91
C ALA A 79 -12.58 -2.62 -2.87
N ILE A 80 -11.55 -2.21 -2.10
CA ILE A 80 -11.11 -0.81 -2.07
C ILE A 80 -10.62 -0.40 -3.47
N LYS A 81 -11.37 0.49 -4.12
CA LYS A 81 -11.05 1.02 -5.45
C LYS A 81 -10.07 2.19 -5.40
N LEU A 82 -9.88 2.81 -4.23
CA LEU A 82 -9.05 4.00 -4.09
C LEU A 82 -7.60 3.69 -4.45
N GLY A 83 -7.08 4.34 -5.50
CA GLY A 83 -5.69 4.18 -5.96
C GLY A 83 -5.35 2.80 -6.56
N SER A 84 -6.33 1.92 -6.80
CA SER A 84 -6.06 0.53 -7.17
C SER A 84 -5.67 0.39 -8.65
N VAL A 85 -4.36 0.27 -8.91
CA VAL A 85 -3.82 -0.33 -10.14
C VAL A 85 -3.82 -1.84 -9.91
N PRO A 86 -4.41 -2.74 -10.72
CA PRO A 86 -4.44 -4.18 -10.43
C PRO A 86 -3.05 -4.85 -10.44
N TRP A 87 -2.87 -5.89 -9.62
CA TRP A 87 -1.67 -6.73 -9.62
C TRP A 87 -1.69 -7.54 -10.91
N LYS A 88 -0.54 -7.64 -11.54
CA LYS A 88 -0.28 -8.54 -12.66
C LYS A 88 0.77 -9.54 -12.22
N SER A 89 0.61 -10.78 -12.65
CA SER A 89 1.63 -11.80 -12.52
C SER A 89 2.20 -12.15 -13.89
N TYR A 90 3.46 -12.50 -13.91
CA TYR A 90 4.11 -13.08 -15.07
C TYR A 90 5.08 -14.16 -14.61
N THR A 91 5.00 -15.31 -15.25
CA THR A 91 5.85 -16.45 -14.96
C THR A 91 6.91 -16.55 -16.05
N THR A 92 8.18 -16.66 -15.66
CA THR A 92 9.27 -16.84 -16.63
C THR A 92 10.38 -17.70 -16.06
N GLN A 93 11.10 -18.33 -16.97
CA GLN A 93 12.29 -19.14 -16.72
C GLN A 93 13.46 -18.56 -17.52
N TYR A 94 14.68 -18.98 -17.26
CA TYR A 94 15.84 -18.52 -18.03
C TYR A 94 15.73 -18.99 -19.51
N GLN A 95 15.66 -18.03 -20.43
CA GLN A 95 15.44 -18.27 -21.88
C GLN A 95 16.71 -18.13 -22.74
N TRP A 96 17.85 -17.75 -22.15
CA TRP A 96 19.08 -17.48 -22.90
C TRP A 96 19.97 -18.72 -23.04
N LEU A 97 21.13 -18.58 -23.70
CA LEU A 97 22.09 -19.66 -23.88
C LEU A 97 22.47 -20.28 -22.53
N ARG A 98 22.38 -21.61 -22.49
CA ARG A 98 22.82 -22.42 -21.37
C ARG A 98 24.24 -22.91 -21.63
N PRO A 99 25.01 -23.27 -20.59
CA PRO A 99 26.34 -23.82 -20.78
C PRO A 99 26.29 -25.09 -21.66
N ASP A 100 27.09 -25.13 -22.73
CA ASP A 100 27.19 -26.28 -23.63
C ASP A 100 27.91 -27.49 -22.99
N ALA A 101 28.72 -27.22 -21.96
CA ALA A 101 29.44 -28.23 -21.19
C ALA A 101 29.33 -27.93 -19.68
N GLY A 102 29.02 -28.97 -18.90
CA GLY A 102 28.91 -28.92 -17.45
C GLY A 102 27.46 -28.90 -16.92
N PRO A 103 27.27 -29.03 -15.59
CA PRO A 103 25.95 -29.04 -14.98
C PRO A 103 25.29 -27.66 -15.08
N VAL A 104 24.06 -27.62 -15.62
CA VAL A 104 23.26 -26.39 -15.68
C VAL A 104 22.88 -25.97 -14.25
N PRO A 105 23.17 -24.72 -13.83
CA PRO A 105 22.79 -24.21 -12.52
C PRO A 105 21.28 -24.24 -12.28
N GLU A 106 20.88 -24.45 -11.03
CA GLU A 106 19.46 -24.62 -10.69
C GLU A 106 18.62 -23.37 -10.94
N TRP A 107 19.19 -22.18 -10.73
CA TRP A 107 18.53 -20.91 -11.02
C TRP A 107 18.16 -20.75 -12.52
N MET A 108 18.85 -21.44 -13.44
CA MET A 108 18.50 -21.43 -14.87
C MET A 108 17.37 -22.40 -15.22
N LYS A 109 17.04 -23.34 -14.33
CA LYS A 109 15.94 -24.30 -14.50
C LYS A 109 14.69 -23.90 -13.71
N THR A 110 14.88 -23.03 -12.73
CA THR A 110 13.81 -22.59 -11.83
C THR A 110 12.82 -21.70 -12.58
N GLU A 111 11.54 -21.96 -12.36
CA GLU A 111 10.46 -21.09 -12.79
C GLU A 111 10.25 -19.98 -11.74
N TYR A 112 10.20 -18.72 -12.19
CA TYR A 112 10.03 -17.56 -11.34
C TYR A 112 8.68 -16.89 -11.60
N HIS A 113 7.93 -16.64 -10.52
CA HIS A 113 6.70 -15.86 -10.54
C HIS A 113 6.96 -14.42 -10.11
N PHE A 114 6.81 -13.49 -11.06
CA PHE A 114 6.92 -12.06 -10.81
C PHE A 114 5.55 -11.45 -10.59
N TRP A 115 5.39 -10.70 -9.50
CA TRP A 115 4.20 -9.90 -9.22
C TRP A 115 4.55 -8.44 -9.36
N TYR A 116 3.83 -7.72 -10.22
CA TYR A 116 4.08 -6.31 -10.46
C TYR A 116 2.78 -5.54 -10.66
N ARG A 117 2.85 -4.22 -10.48
CA ARG A 117 1.79 -3.27 -10.82
C ARG A 117 2.29 -2.47 -12.03
N ASP A 118 1.38 -2.02 -12.88
CA ASP A 118 1.74 -1.21 -14.05
C ASP A 118 2.37 0.12 -13.60
N PRO A 119 3.69 0.32 -13.80
CA PRO A 119 4.40 1.46 -13.22
C PRO A 119 3.88 2.79 -13.78
N ARG A 120 3.45 2.81 -15.05
CA ARG A 120 2.87 4.01 -15.65
C ARG A 120 1.57 4.40 -14.95
N LYS A 121 0.69 3.42 -14.68
CA LYS A 121 -0.57 3.67 -13.97
C LYS A 121 -0.33 4.10 -12.52
N ILE A 122 0.66 3.52 -11.84
CA ILE A 122 1.05 3.94 -10.49
C ILE A 122 1.49 5.41 -10.50
N ILE A 123 2.36 5.81 -11.42
CA ILE A 123 2.85 7.18 -11.52
C ILE A 123 1.69 8.15 -11.80
N HIS A 124 0.77 7.80 -12.71
CA HIS A 124 -0.42 8.63 -12.95
C HIS A 124 -1.30 8.78 -11.70
N HIS A 125 -1.52 7.71 -10.93
CA HIS A 125 -2.27 7.79 -9.67
C HIS A 125 -1.53 8.63 -8.62
N LEU A 126 -0.22 8.49 -8.51
CA LEU A 126 0.60 9.24 -7.56
C LEU A 126 0.57 10.74 -7.88
N LEU A 127 0.72 11.10 -9.16
CA LEU A 127 0.69 12.49 -9.62
C LEU A 127 -0.72 13.12 -9.54
N ALA A 128 -1.77 12.32 -9.65
CA ALA A 128 -3.14 12.79 -9.53
C ALA A 128 -3.56 13.07 -8.07
N ASN A 129 -2.82 12.58 -7.08
CA ASN A 129 -3.14 12.76 -5.68
C ASN A 129 -2.43 14.02 -5.12
N PRO A 130 -3.18 15.08 -4.76
CA PRO A 130 -2.60 16.35 -4.30
C PRO A 130 -1.79 16.22 -3.00
N GLU A 131 -2.09 15.23 -2.15
CA GLU A 131 -1.32 14.97 -0.92
C GLU A 131 0.15 14.63 -1.21
N PHE A 132 0.43 14.04 -2.38
CA PHE A 132 1.79 13.69 -2.79
C PHE A 132 2.51 14.81 -3.56
N ALA A 133 1.83 15.91 -3.88
CA ALA A 133 2.41 17.00 -4.68
C ALA A 133 3.67 17.60 -4.04
N SER A 134 3.73 17.67 -2.71
CA SER A 134 4.90 18.20 -1.97
C SER A 134 5.99 17.16 -1.69
N GLY A 135 5.72 15.87 -1.96
CA GLY A 135 6.60 14.75 -1.60
C GLY A 135 7.50 14.25 -2.72
N ILE A 136 7.29 14.69 -3.96
CA ILE A 136 8.04 14.23 -5.13
C ILE A 136 9.17 15.22 -5.44
N ASP A 137 10.41 14.76 -5.35
CA ASP A 137 11.55 15.49 -5.88
C ASP A 137 11.68 15.23 -7.38
N TYR A 138 11.57 16.28 -8.18
CA TYR A 138 11.70 16.22 -9.63
C TYR A 138 13.13 16.40 -10.10
N ALA A 139 14.06 16.76 -9.20
CA ALA A 139 15.47 16.89 -9.54
C ALA A 139 16.11 15.50 -9.73
N PRO A 140 16.95 15.31 -10.76
CA PRO A 140 17.67 14.06 -10.95
C PRO A 140 18.59 13.77 -9.76
N HIS A 141 18.39 12.62 -9.13
CA HIS A 141 19.28 12.14 -8.07
C HIS A 141 20.58 11.58 -8.68
N ARG A 142 21.74 12.00 -8.15
CA ARG A 142 23.06 11.53 -8.61
C ARG A 142 23.77 10.80 -7.48
N ASP A 143 23.74 9.47 -7.55
CA ASP A 143 24.52 8.61 -6.65
C ASP A 143 25.97 8.48 -7.16
N PHE A 144 26.92 8.90 -6.33
CA PHE A 144 28.33 8.63 -6.56
C PHE A 144 28.75 7.38 -5.79
N LYS A 145 29.08 6.31 -6.52
CA LYS A 145 29.69 5.14 -5.90
C LYS A 145 31.13 5.48 -5.53
N VAL A 146 31.40 5.69 -4.25
CA VAL A 146 32.79 5.83 -3.77
C VAL A 146 33.47 4.47 -3.94
N LEU A 147 34.31 4.35 -4.96
CA LEU A 147 35.18 3.20 -5.13
C LEU A 147 36.33 3.33 -4.13
N ASN A 148 36.17 2.82 -2.91
CA ASN A 148 37.31 2.58 -2.03
C ASN A 148 37.20 1.23 -1.30
N ARG A 149 37.91 0.25 -1.88
CA ARG A 149 38.63 -0.90 -1.31
C ARG A 149 37.91 -1.97 -0.48
N ARG A 150 38.00 -3.19 -1.04
CA ARG A 150 37.94 -4.54 -0.44
C ARG A 150 36.61 -4.92 0.23
N SER A 151 35.84 -5.72 -0.51
CA SER A 151 34.67 -6.47 -0.03
C SER A 151 35.06 -7.49 1.04
N VAL A 152 34.62 -7.25 2.26
CA VAL A 152 34.24 -8.29 3.22
C VAL A 152 32.71 -8.21 3.34
N PRO A 153 31.94 -9.30 3.23
CA PRO A 153 30.50 -9.24 3.34
C PRO A 153 30.13 -9.06 4.82
N GLY A 154 29.94 -7.80 5.23
CA GLY A 154 29.46 -7.42 6.55
C GLY A 154 28.28 -6.46 6.42
N ASN A 155 27.16 -6.84 7.06
CA ASN A 155 25.88 -6.14 7.16
C ASN A 155 25.92 -4.61 6.93
N GLY A 156 25.27 -4.15 5.86
CA GLY A 156 24.98 -2.74 5.61
C GLY A 156 23.54 -2.38 5.98
N SER A 157 23.31 -2.12 7.26
CA SER A 157 22.37 -1.09 7.71
C SER A 157 23.24 0.16 7.95
N THR A 158 22.86 1.43 7.78
CA THR A 158 21.63 2.20 7.91
C THR A 158 22.01 3.61 7.43
N GLY A 159 21.19 4.32 6.65
CA GLY A 159 21.53 5.72 6.37
C GLY A 159 20.52 6.56 5.59
N SER A 160 19.92 6.05 4.51
CA SER A 160 19.04 6.88 3.66
C SER A 160 17.59 6.35 3.58
N THR A 161 17.38 5.04 3.68
CA THR A 161 16.03 4.45 3.68
C THR A 161 15.21 4.88 4.90
N ALA A 162 15.87 5.17 6.03
CA ALA A 162 15.21 5.67 7.23
C ALA A 162 14.54 7.04 7.04
N SER A 163 15.03 7.89 6.13
CA SER A 163 14.47 9.24 5.89
C SER A 163 13.15 9.17 5.10
N CYS A 164 13.08 8.31 4.09
CA CYS A 164 11.84 8.08 3.33
C CYS A 164 10.80 7.31 4.15
N GLU A 165 11.19 6.24 4.87
CA GLU A 165 10.24 5.48 5.70
C GLU A 165 9.69 6.33 6.85
N SER A 166 10.51 7.18 7.48
CA SER A 166 10.06 8.01 8.60
C SER A 166 9.20 9.22 8.19
N ARG A 167 9.26 9.68 6.93
CA ARG A 167 8.29 10.65 6.37
C ARG A 167 6.97 10.00 5.99
N CYS A 168 7.00 8.82 5.37
CA CYS A 168 5.77 8.07 5.06
C CYS A 168 5.01 7.67 6.32
N ARG A 169 5.69 7.24 7.40
CA ARG A 169 5.05 6.98 8.70
C ARG A 169 4.47 8.23 9.37
N ARG A 170 5.09 9.40 9.21
CA ARG A 170 4.59 10.67 9.80
C ARG A 170 3.36 11.20 9.09
N ALA A 171 3.25 11.01 7.77
CA ALA A 171 2.07 11.39 7.00
C ALA A 171 0.85 10.52 7.34
N LEU A 172 1.06 9.22 7.62
CA LEU A 172 -0.02 8.31 8.00
C LEU A 172 -0.53 8.48 9.45
N ASN A 173 0.22 9.16 10.33
CA ASN A 173 -0.13 9.34 11.76
C ASN A 173 -0.65 10.74 12.13
N LYS A 174 -0.81 11.67 11.18
CA LYS A 174 -1.44 12.97 11.48
C LYS A 174 -2.96 12.83 11.47
N ARG A 175 -3.54 12.54 12.65
CA ARG A 175 -4.92 12.93 12.97
C ARG A 175 -5.04 14.46 12.84
N PRO A 176 -6.13 15.00 12.28
CA PRO A 176 -6.48 16.39 12.53
C PRO A 176 -6.93 16.52 13.99
N GLU A 177 -6.14 17.19 14.82
CA GLU A 177 -6.63 17.73 16.09
C GLU A 177 -7.54 18.92 15.76
N GLY A 178 -8.86 18.66 15.76
CA GLY A 178 -9.87 19.70 15.75
C GLY A 178 -10.02 20.29 17.14
N THR A 179 -9.56 21.52 17.30
CA THR A 179 -9.72 22.36 18.50
C THR A 179 -11.21 22.59 18.79
N VAL A 180 -11.66 22.21 19.98
CA VAL A 180 -12.95 22.62 20.52
C VAL A 180 -12.82 24.09 20.94
N SER A 181 -13.46 25.00 20.19
CA SER A 181 -13.69 26.37 20.65
C SER A 181 -15.01 26.39 21.40
N HIS A 182 -14.94 26.68 22.70
CA HIS A 182 -16.08 27.09 23.50
C HIS A 182 -16.60 28.44 23.01
N GLN A 183 -17.91 28.52 22.73
CA GLN A 183 -18.79 29.62 23.11
C GLN A 183 -20.24 29.14 23.10
#